data_AF-A0A8S2Y174-F1
#
_entry.id   AF-A0A8S2Y174-F1
#
_cell.length_a   1.000
_cell.length_b   1.000
_cell.length_c   1.000
_cell.angle_alpha   90.00
_cell.angle_beta   90.00
_cell.angle_gamma   90.00
#
_symmetry.space_group_name_H-M   'P 1'
#
loop_
_entity.id
_entity.type
_entity.pdbx_description
1 polymer ?
#
loop_
_entity_poly.entity_id
_entity_poly.type
_entity_poly.pdbx_seq_one_letter_code
_entity_poly.pdbx_strand_id
1 'polypeptide(L)'
;MAALSNEINDELVPEEDEQHEQDQVELDLIEYLRNKLVELRSKVSSYGTNIVNARGIQKISSEFEILVFGPARVGKSTLIKQVSGDDSIETSAEMNACTTRTEKHMDKYNIFWWDTPGFENWTIVQAEKFLAAIFCRTANSLGSSQVVQYMFDELRKNGILLLYVITKWPFIPETEQKAIINEAVGLLGGRKRGIYPVKEGGGTRSSKKHFRAYECEPK
;
A
#
# COMPACT_ATOMS: atom_id res chain seq x y z
N MET A 1 10.18 -35.10 59.92
CA MET A 1 10.83 -34.39 58.82
C MET A 1 10.53 -35.14 57.54
N ALA A 2 9.49 -34.73 56.82
CA ALA A 2 9.09 -35.33 55.55
C ALA A 2 9.50 -34.36 54.44
N ALA A 3 10.33 -34.81 53.51
CA ALA A 3 10.73 -34.07 52.32
C ALA A 3 9.73 -34.38 51.20
N LEU A 4 9.03 -33.36 50.74
CA LEU A 4 8.18 -33.40 49.54
C LEU A 4 9.01 -32.91 48.37
N SER A 5 9.33 -33.80 47.44
CA SER A 5 9.89 -33.51 46.13
C SER A 5 8.77 -33.13 45.17
N ASN A 6 8.75 -31.88 44.72
CA ASN A 6 7.89 -31.43 43.64
C ASN A 6 8.55 -31.77 42.30
N GLU A 7 8.02 -32.78 41.61
CA GLU A 7 8.30 -33.03 40.19
C GLU A 7 7.53 -31.99 39.37
N ILE A 8 8.27 -31.13 38.67
CA ILE A 8 7.74 -30.20 37.68
C ILE A 8 7.65 -31.00 36.37
N ASN A 9 6.43 -31.29 35.93
CA ASN A 9 6.16 -31.78 34.58
C ASN A 9 6.34 -30.62 33.61
N ASP A 10 7.42 -30.64 32.84
CA ASP A 10 7.57 -29.84 31.62
C ASP A 10 6.60 -30.38 30.57
N GLU A 11 5.39 -29.84 30.57
CA GLU A 11 4.40 -30.05 29.52
C GLU A 11 4.89 -29.29 28.27
N LEU A 12 5.46 -30.05 27.33
CA LEU A 12 5.85 -29.57 26.00
C LEU A 12 4.63 -28.97 25.30
N VAL A 13 4.55 -27.65 25.28
CA VAL A 13 3.59 -26.90 24.46
C VAL A 13 3.93 -27.16 22.99
N PRO A 14 3.02 -27.71 22.17
CA PRO A 14 3.28 -27.90 20.75
C PRO A 14 3.46 -26.54 20.07
N GLU A 15 4.56 -26.38 19.33
CA GLU A 15 4.79 -25.27 18.41
C GLU A 15 3.81 -25.40 17.22
N GLU A 16 2.56 -25.03 17.44
CA GLU A 16 1.61 -24.73 16.37
C GLU A 16 1.82 -23.26 15.97
N ASP A 17 2.56 -22.97 14.89
CA ASP A 17 2.37 -21.75 14.06
C ASP A 17 3.42 -21.62 12.92
N GLU A 18 3.47 -22.54 11.96
CA GLU A 18 4.23 -22.31 10.70
C GLU A 18 3.53 -22.82 9.42
N GLN A 19 2.19 -22.94 9.41
CA GLN A 19 1.45 -23.32 8.19
C GLN A 19 0.41 -22.28 7.76
N HIS A 20 0.84 -21.03 7.59
CA HIS A 20 0.12 -20.03 6.81
C HIS A 20 0.99 -19.46 5.69
N GLU A 21 1.66 -20.35 4.95
CA GLU A 21 2.24 -20.04 3.65
C GLU A 21 1.14 -20.06 2.57
N GLN A 22 0.13 -19.20 2.73
CA GLN A 22 -0.97 -19.03 1.78
C GLN A 22 -0.49 -18.35 0.50
N ASP A 23 -0.66 -19.02 -0.63
CA ASP A 23 -0.76 -18.53 -2.01
C ASP A 23 0.05 -17.25 -2.32
N GLN A 24 1.37 -17.40 -2.37
CA GLN A 24 2.26 -16.37 -2.90
C GLN A 24 2.14 -16.33 -4.42
N VAL A 25 1.24 -15.50 -4.93
CA VAL A 25 1.19 -15.18 -6.37
C VAL A 25 2.24 -14.11 -6.65
N GLU A 26 3.34 -14.48 -7.29
CA GLU A 26 4.33 -13.52 -7.82
C GLU A 26 3.72 -12.80 -9.04
N LEU A 27 3.33 -11.54 -8.87
CA LEU A 27 2.86 -10.67 -9.96
C LEU A 27 3.73 -9.42 -9.99
N ASP A 28 4.06 -8.93 -11.19
CA ASP A 28 4.67 -7.61 -11.29
C ASP A 28 3.72 -6.61 -10.64
N LEU A 29 4.17 -5.80 -9.68
CA LEU A 29 3.31 -4.84 -8.99
C LEU A 29 2.57 -3.96 -10.00
N ILE A 30 3.24 -3.62 -11.11
CA ILE A 30 2.65 -2.83 -12.18
C ILE A 30 1.48 -3.58 -12.83
N GLU A 31 1.68 -4.86 -13.16
CA GLU A 31 0.64 -5.71 -13.74
C GLU A 31 -0.49 -5.99 -12.76
N TYR A 32 -0.16 -6.27 -11.49
CA TYR A 32 -1.11 -6.44 -10.41
C TYR A 32 -1.98 -5.18 -10.23
N LEU A 33 -1.35 -4.00 -10.14
CA LEU A 33 -2.07 -2.73 -10.01
C LEU A 33 -3.01 -2.55 -11.20
N ARG A 34 -2.53 -2.76 -12.43
CA ARG A 34 -3.36 -2.67 -13.65
C ARG A 34 -4.54 -3.63 -13.59
N ASN A 35 -4.32 -4.90 -13.29
CA ASN A 35 -5.37 -5.92 -13.23
C ASN A 35 -6.41 -5.59 -12.15
N LYS A 36 -5.95 -5.18 -10.95
CA LYS A 36 -6.86 -4.81 -9.86
C LYS A 36 -7.67 -3.56 -10.19
N LEU A 37 -7.06 -2.57 -10.85
CA LEU A 37 -7.77 -1.36 -11.27
C LEU A 37 -8.81 -1.64 -12.35
N VAL A 38 -8.51 -2.55 -13.29
CA VAL A 38 -9.49 -3.04 -14.29
C VAL A 38 -10.63 -3.82 -13.61
N GLU A 39 -10.33 -4.65 -12.62
CA GLU A 39 -11.33 -5.36 -11.82
C GLU A 39 -12.23 -4.40 -11.02
N LEU A 40 -11.63 -3.40 -10.38
CA LEU A 40 -12.37 -2.35 -9.69
C LEU A 40 -13.25 -1.56 -10.66
N ARG A 41 -12.73 -1.27 -11.86
CA ARG A 41 -13.47 -0.59 -12.92
C ARG A 41 -14.72 -1.35 -13.31
N SER A 42 -14.62 -2.65 -13.53
CA SER A 42 -15.77 -3.46 -13.94
C SER A 42 -16.83 -3.50 -12.83
N LYS A 43 -16.40 -3.61 -11.57
CA LYS A 43 -17.29 -3.52 -10.39
C LYS A 43 -18.00 -2.17 -10.31
N VAL A 44 -17.27 -1.05 -10.39
CA VAL A 44 -17.85 0.30 -10.34
C VAL A 44 -18.83 0.53 -11.51
N SER A 45 -18.50 0.02 -12.70
CA SER A 45 -19.38 0.10 -13.87
C SER A 45 -20.64 -0.75 -13.74
N SER A 46 -20.58 -1.92 -13.07
CA SER A 46 -21.75 -2.79 -12.87
C SER A 46 -22.68 -2.29 -11.75
N TYR A 47 -22.16 -1.58 -10.76
CA TYR A 47 -22.96 -0.97 -9.67
C TYR A 47 -23.59 0.38 -10.04
N GLY A 48 -23.34 0.89 -11.25
CA GLY A 48 -24.02 2.05 -11.82
C GLY A 48 -23.84 3.34 -11.00
N THR A 49 -22.65 3.96 -11.03
CA THR A 49 -22.38 5.39 -10.67
C THR A 49 -23.07 5.97 -9.43
N ASN A 50 -23.48 5.15 -8.47
CA ASN A 50 -24.11 5.59 -7.23
C ASN A 50 -23.53 4.77 -6.07
N ILE A 51 -22.26 5.02 -5.70
CA ILE A 51 -21.89 4.77 -4.31
C ILE A 51 -22.57 5.89 -3.51
N VAL A 52 -23.72 5.55 -2.95
CA VAL A 52 -24.42 6.41 -2.00
C VAL A 52 -23.60 6.35 -0.71
N ASN A 53 -22.71 7.31 -0.49
CA ASN A 53 -22.17 7.53 0.84
C ASN A 53 -23.32 7.98 1.77
N ALA A 54 -23.12 7.95 3.09
CA ALA A 54 -24.14 8.32 4.08
C ALA A 54 -24.72 9.75 3.91
N ARG A 55 -24.18 10.56 3.00
CA ARG A 55 -24.57 11.95 2.72
C ARG A 55 -25.36 12.12 1.41
N GLY A 56 -25.63 11.06 0.67
CA GLY A 56 -26.41 11.11 -0.58
C GLY A 56 -25.54 11.37 -1.81
N ILE A 57 -25.55 10.38 -2.71
CA ILE A 57 -25.05 10.35 -4.10
C ILE A 57 -23.84 11.26 -4.39
N GLN A 58 -22.64 10.69 -4.34
CA GLN A 58 -21.47 11.28 -4.96
C GLN A 58 -21.31 10.66 -6.36
N LYS A 59 -21.43 11.49 -7.41
CA LYS A 59 -21.11 11.07 -8.77
C LYS A 59 -19.63 10.73 -8.81
N ILE A 60 -19.31 9.44 -8.75
CA ILE A 60 -17.97 8.95 -8.99
C ILE A 60 -17.63 9.35 -10.42
N SER A 61 -16.52 10.06 -10.58
CA SER A 61 -15.98 10.37 -11.90
C SER A 61 -15.89 9.07 -12.72
N SER A 62 -16.26 9.11 -14.01
CA SER A 62 -15.99 7.98 -14.90
C SER A 62 -14.49 7.70 -15.08
N GLU A 63 -13.66 8.60 -14.56
CA GLU A 63 -12.21 8.55 -14.57
C GLU A 63 -11.67 7.71 -13.38
N PHE A 64 -10.68 6.86 -13.66
CA PHE A 64 -10.04 6.04 -12.64
C PHE A 64 -8.99 6.86 -11.90
N GLU A 65 -9.39 7.48 -10.80
CA GLU A 65 -8.51 8.34 -10.00
C GLU A 65 -7.89 7.58 -8.82
N ILE A 66 -6.55 7.59 -8.77
CA ILE A 66 -5.74 6.97 -7.72
C ILE A 66 -5.00 8.05 -6.97
N LEU A 67 -5.21 8.10 -5.67
CA LEU A 67 -4.44 8.93 -4.77
C LEU A 67 -3.15 8.24 -4.37
N VAL A 68 -1.99 8.83 -4.65
CA VAL A 68 -0.71 8.32 -4.11
C VAL A 68 -0.27 9.26 -3.00
N PHE A 69 -0.19 8.74 -1.78
CA PHE A 69 0.08 9.53 -0.59
C PHE A 69 1.10 8.85 0.32
N GLY A 70 1.70 9.60 1.22
CA GLY A 70 2.81 9.14 2.04
C GLY A 70 3.75 10.28 2.41
N PRO A 71 4.73 10.01 3.28
CA PRO A 71 5.68 11.00 3.77
C PRO A 71 6.46 11.68 2.64
N ALA A 72 7.07 12.82 2.92
CA ALA A 72 8.00 13.42 1.98
C ALA A 72 9.17 12.46 1.66
N ARG A 73 9.67 12.48 0.42
CA ARG A 73 10.84 11.69 -0.04
C ARG A 73 10.70 10.17 0.01
N VAL A 74 9.49 9.67 0.22
CA VAL A 74 9.19 8.23 0.23
C VAL A 74 9.26 7.62 -1.18
N GLY A 75 9.22 8.43 -2.24
CA GLY A 75 9.32 7.94 -3.63
C GLY A 75 7.99 7.78 -4.35
N LYS A 76 6.99 8.61 -4.03
CA LYS A 76 5.65 8.62 -4.65
C LYS A 76 5.71 8.90 -6.15
N SER A 77 6.32 10.02 -6.55
CA SER A 77 6.49 10.41 -7.96
C SER A 77 7.29 9.36 -8.74
N THR A 78 8.33 8.78 -8.12
CA THR A 78 9.09 7.66 -8.70
C THR A 78 8.23 6.43 -8.91
N LEU A 79 7.37 6.07 -7.95
CA LEU A 79 6.43 4.96 -8.09
C LEU A 79 5.44 5.24 -9.24
N ILE A 80 4.86 6.43 -9.30
CA ILE A 80 3.91 6.80 -10.36
C ILE A 80 4.60 6.71 -11.72
N LYS A 81 5.79 7.31 -11.87
CA LYS A 81 6.60 7.24 -13.09
C LYS A 81 6.83 5.80 -13.55
N GLN A 82 7.21 4.91 -12.61
CA GLN A 82 7.46 3.50 -12.90
C GLN A 82 6.18 2.75 -13.32
N VAL A 83 5.06 2.98 -12.63
CA VAL A 83 3.80 2.24 -12.88
C VAL A 83 3.09 2.74 -14.16
N SER A 84 3.05 4.06 -14.34
CA SER A 84 2.47 4.71 -15.53
C SER A 84 3.32 4.51 -16.78
N GLY A 85 4.65 4.43 -16.62
CA GLY A 85 5.61 4.51 -17.73
C GLY A 85 5.70 5.91 -18.33
N ASP A 86 5.28 6.95 -17.60
CA ASP A 86 5.33 8.34 -18.05
C ASP A 86 6.67 8.98 -17.66
N ASP A 87 7.56 9.10 -18.64
CA ASP A 87 8.88 9.71 -18.45
C ASP A 87 8.84 11.22 -18.22
N SER A 88 7.71 11.88 -18.49
CA SER A 88 7.53 13.33 -18.26
C SER A 88 7.38 13.69 -16.78
N ILE A 89 7.09 12.72 -15.91
CA ILE A 89 7.02 12.93 -14.46
C ILE A 89 8.43 13.25 -13.94
N GLU A 90 8.56 14.45 -13.40
CA GLU A 90 9.80 14.92 -12.80
C GLU A 90 10.04 14.19 -11.47
N THR A 91 11.20 13.55 -11.37
CA THR A 91 11.65 12.90 -10.15
C THR A 91 13.06 13.37 -9.86
N SER A 92 13.30 13.98 -8.70
CA SER A 92 14.66 14.30 -8.27
C SER A 92 15.10 13.33 -7.17
N ALA A 93 16.34 12.84 -7.30
CA ALA A 93 17.04 12.13 -6.25
C ALA A 93 17.63 13.10 -5.20
N GLU A 94 17.74 14.39 -5.54
CA GLU A 94 18.39 15.42 -4.74
C GLU A 94 17.37 16.07 -3.78
N MET A 95 17.51 15.68 -2.51
CA MET A 95 17.02 16.17 -1.22
C MET A 95 15.90 17.22 -1.07
N ASN A 96 15.53 18.08 -2.01
CA ASN A 96 14.40 18.99 -1.83
C ASN A 96 13.09 18.29 -2.19
N ALA A 97 12.05 18.45 -1.35
CA ALA A 97 10.73 17.88 -1.63
C ALA A 97 10.22 18.45 -2.97
N CYS A 98 10.20 17.60 -4.01
CA CYS A 98 9.91 18.05 -5.37
C CYS A 98 8.44 18.46 -5.50
N THR A 99 7.55 17.66 -4.90
CA THR A 99 6.10 17.87 -4.95
C THR A 99 5.68 18.84 -3.84
N THR A 100 5.55 20.12 -4.19
CA THR A 100 5.04 21.16 -3.27
C THR A 100 3.52 21.36 -3.41
N ARG A 101 2.93 20.85 -4.48
CA ARG A 101 1.50 20.92 -4.80
C ARG A 101 1.03 19.54 -5.28
N THR A 102 -0.25 19.26 -5.12
CA THR A 102 -0.83 18.05 -5.68
C THR A 102 -0.89 18.17 -7.20
N GLU A 103 -0.36 17.17 -7.91
CA GLU A 103 -0.30 17.11 -9.37
C GLU A 103 -1.11 15.93 -9.90
N LYS A 104 -1.77 16.12 -11.04
CA LYS A 104 -2.59 15.10 -11.72
C LYS A 104 -1.85 14.64 -12.97
N HIS A 105 -1.52 13.36 -13.05
CA HIS A 105 -0.91 12.73 -14.22
C HIS A 105 -1.87 11.71 -14.81
N MET A 106 -1.94 11.61 -16.14
CA MET A 106 -2.75 10.60 -16.81
C MET A 106 -1.84 9.63 -17.54
N ASP A 107 -2.01 8.33 -17.27
CA ASP A 107 -1.24 7.31 -17.98
C ASP A 107 -1.91 6.88 -19.30
N LYS A 108 -1.20 6.03 -20.05
CA LYS A 108 -1.68 5.47 -21.33
C LYS A 108 -2.94 4.59 -21.22
N TYR A 109 -3.37 4.25 -20.01
CA TYR A 109 -4.56 3.45 -19.73
C TYR A 109 -5.75 4.32 -19.27
N ASN A 110 -5.62 5.65 -19.31
CA ASN A 110 -6.60 6.62 -18.80
C ASN A 110 -6.84 6.49 -17.28
N ILE A 111 -5.80 6.10 -16.53
CA ILE A 111 -5.79 6.19 -15.08
C ILE A 111 -5.17 7.53 -14.70
N PHE A 112 -5.84 8.24 -13.80
CA PHE A 112 -5.35 9.49 -13.26
C PHE A 112 -4.66 9.26 -11.92
N TRP A 113 -3.40 9.60 -11.86
CA TRP A 113 -2.55 9.51 -10.70
C TRP A 113 -2.47 10.89 -10.06
N TRP A 114 -2.87 10.98 -8.79
CA TRP A 114 -2.73 12.18 -7.99
C TRP A 114 -1.46 12.04 -7.15
N ASP A 115 -0.36 12.64 -7.63
CA ASP A 115 0.87 12.79 -6.86
C ASP A 115 0.71 13.92 -5.86
N THR A 116 1.23 13.73 -4.66
CA THR A 116 0.90 14.59 -3.54
C THR A 116 2.15 15.05 -2.80
N PRO A 117 2.08 16.23 -2.14
CA PRO A 117 3.08 16.58 -1.16
C PRO A 117 3.15 15.53 -0.04
N GLY A 118 4.24 15.52 0.70
CA GLY A 118 4.29 14.76 1.95
C GLY A 118 3.09 15.08 2.86
N PHE A 119 2.50 14.05 3.49
CA PHE A 119 1.27 14.23 4.27
C PHE A 119 1.46 15.09 5.53
N GLU A 120 2.70 15.45 5.87
CA GLU A 120 3.01 16.33 7.00
C GLU A 120 2.23 17.66 6.94
N ASN A 121 1.73 18.04 5.75
CA ASN A 121 0.96 19.25 5.50
C ASN A 121 -0.48 19.01 4.99
N TRP A 122 -1.03 17.80 5.12
CA TRP A 122 -2.35 17.49 4.55
C TRP A 122 -3.53 17.80 5.48
N THR A 123 -4.66 18.14 4.85
CA THR A 123 -5.98 18.16 5.49
C THR A 123 -6.86 17.06 4.92
N ILE A 124 -7.58 16.34 5.79
CA ILE A 124 -8.39 15.14 5.55
C ILE A 124 -9.40 15.27 4.39
N VAL A 125 -9.87 16.48 4.11
CA VAL A 125 -10.98 16.79 3.18
C VAL A 125 -10.72 16.36 1.72
N GLN A 126 -9.49 16.02 1.36
CA GLN A 126 -9.15 15.67 -0.03
C GLN A 126 -9.37 14.18 -0.36
N ALA A 127 -9.35 13.28 0.62
CA ALA A 127 -9.28 11.84 0.38
C ALA A 127 -10.60 11.16 -0.05
N GLU A 128 -11.76 11.75 0.27
CA GLU A 128 -13.09 11.14 0.02
C GLU A 128 -13.45 10.99 -1.47
N LYS A 129 -12.67 11.58 -2.40
CA LYS A 129 -13.00 11.63 -3.83
C LYS A 129 -12.40 10.50 -4.67
N PHE A 130 -11.51 9.69 -4.09
CA PHE A 130 -10.70 8.74 -4.85
C PHE A 130 -11.26 7.32 -4.82
N LEU A 131 -11.07 6.58 -5.92
CA LEU A 131 -11.49 5.19 -6.04
C LEU A 131 -10.51 4.21 -5.38
N ALA A 132 -9.23 4.56 -5.41
CA ALA A 132 -8.17 3.82 -4.76
C ALA A 132 -7.15 4.79 -4.17
N ALA A 133 -6.47 4.35 -3.12
CA ALA A 133 -5.38 5.08 -2.53
C ALA A 133 -4.17 4.18 -2.24
N ILE A 134 -3.00 4.66 -2.64
CA ILE A 134 -1.71 4.00 -2.45
C ILE A 134 -0.95 4.77 -1.39
N PHE A 135 -0.76 4.13 -0.23
CA PHE A 135 0.11 4.65 0.82
C PHE A 135 1.53 4.17 0.60
N CYS A 136 2.46 5.10 0.39
CA CYS A 136 3.88 4.81 0.25
C CYS A 136 4.61 4.95 1.59
N ARG A 137 5.48 3.99 1.89
CA ARG A 137 6.32 3.90 3.10
C ARG A 137 7.78 3.58 2.74
N THR A 138 8.74 4.08 3.51
CA THR A 138 10.15 3.63 3.53
C THR A 138 10.51 3.19 4.95
N ALA A 139 11.66 2.56 5.19
CA ALA A 139 12.13 2.25 6.56
C ALA A 139 12.05 3.47 7.52
N ASN A 140 12.63 4.60 7.11
CA ASN A 140 12.86 5.74 8.00
C ASN A 140 11.70 6.74 8.12
N SER A 141 10.58 6.51 7.45
CA SER A 141 9.39 7.32 7.74
C SER A 141 8.80 6.90 9.10
N LEU A 142 7.86 7.63 9.67
CA LEU A 142 6.99 7.08 10.72
C LEU A 142 5.64 6.82 10.07
N GLY A 143 5.22 5.56 10.01
CA GLY A 143 3.96 5.18 9.35
C GLY A 143 2.78 5.03 10.30
N SER A 144 3.02 5.01 11.62
CA SER A 144 1.95 4.92 12.63
C SER A 144 1.72 6.24 13.37
N SER A 145 1.54 7.35 12.64
CA SER A 145 0.96 8.55 13.27
C SER A 145 -0.54 8.37 13.42
N GLN A 146 -1.15 9.00 14.43
CA GLN A 146 -2.61 9.03 14.58
C GLN A 146 -3.30 9.53 13.30
N VAL A 147 -2.63 10.39 12.53
CA VAL A 147 -3.10 10.88 11.23
C VAL A 147 -3.18 9.76 10.19
N VAL A 148 -2.14 8.92 10.06
CA VAL A 148 -2.15 7.79 9.11
C VAL A 148 -3.23 6.78 9.50
N GLN A 149 -3.33 6.42 10.77
CA GLN A 149 -4.38 5.51 11.25
C GLN A 149 -5.78 6.05 10.92
N TYR A 150 -6.02 7.32 11.25
CA TYR A 150 -7.27 7.99 10.95
C TYR A 150 -7.57 8.02 9.45
N MET A 151 -6.58 8.33 8.61
CA MET A 151 -6.75 8.31 7.14
C MET A 151 -7.13 6.91 6.64
N PHE A 152 -6.46 5.86 7.13
CA PHE A 152 -6.80 4.50 6.75
C PHE A 152 -8.22 4.13 7.19
N ASP A 153 -8.62 4.53 8.39
CA ASP A 153 -9.98 4.30 8.89
C ASP A 153 -11.03 5.02 8.04
N GLU A 154 -10.81 6.29 7.68
CA GLU A 154 -11.73 7.04 6.81
C GLU A 154 -11.79 6.47 5.39
N LEU A 155 -10.65 6.15 4.78
CA LEU A 155 -10.60 5.55 3.45
C LEU A 155 -11.32 4.18 3.45
N ARG A 156 -11.12 3.34 4.48
CA ARG A 156 -11.83 2.07 4.65
C ARG A 156 -13.33 2.27 4.82
N LYS A 157 -13.77 3.22 5.66
CA LYS A 157 -15.20 3.53 5.85
C LYS A 157 -15.91 3.94 4.56
N ASN A 158 -15.18 4.59 3.65
CA ASN A 158 -15.70 5.02 2.36
C ASN A 158 -15.58 3.94 1.26
N GLY A 159 -15.14 2.72 1.60
CA GLY A 159 -15.01 1.62 0.64
C GLY A 159 -13.89 1.82 -0.38
N ILE A 160 -12.92 2.68 -0.09
CA ILE A 160 -11.79 2.98 -0.99
C ILE A 160 -10.79 1.83 -0.90
N LEU A 161 -10.35 1.31 -2.05
CA LEU A 161 -9.29 0.29 -2.07
C LEU A 161 -7.99 0.90 -1.54
N LEU A 162 -7.38 0.23 -0.56
CA LEU A 162 -6.11 0.66 0.03
C LEU A 162 -4.99 -0.30 -0.28
N LEU A 163 -3.91 0.26 -0.80
CA LEU A 163 -2.65 -0.44 -1.04
C LEU A 163 -1.55 0.19 -0.20
N TYR A 164 -0.88 -0.62 0.61
CA TYR A 164 0.28 -0.23 1.39
C TYR A 164 1.55 -0.64 0.63
N VAL A 165 2.28 0.32 0.10
CA VAL A 165 3.49 0.10 -0.71
C VAL A 165 4.73 0.50 0.08
N ILE A 166 5.57 -0.48 0.38
CA ILE A 166 6.90 -0.27 0.95
C ILE A 166 7.88 -0.05 -0.20
N THR A 167 8.28 1.19 -0.38
CA THR A 167 9.31 1.61 -1.33
C THR A 167 10.71 1.42 -0.74
N LYS A 168 11.72 1.44 -1.62
CA LYS A 168 13.14 1.24 -1.28
C LYS A 168 13.39 -0.09 -0.55
N TRP A 169 12.57 -1.11 -0.79
CA TRP A 169 12.61 -2.40 -0.10
C TRP A 169 14.01 -3.03 -0.01
N PRO A 170 14.83 -3.07 -1.09
CA PRO A 170 16.16 -3.66 -1.05
C PRO A 170 17.15 -2.99 -0.10
N PHE A 171 16.82 -1.79 0.38
CA PHE A 171 17.65 -0.99 1.29
C PHE A 171 17.18 -1.08 2.74
N ILE A 172 16.10 -1.83 3.03
CA ILE A 172 15.54 -1.99 4.37
C ILE A 172 16.21 -3.21 5.03
N PRO A 173 16.85 -3.06 6.20
CA PRO A 173 17.41 -4.19 6.94
C PRO A 173 16.34 -5.25 7.25
N GLU A 174 16.69 -6.54 7.15
CA GLU A 174 15.75 -7.63 7.43
C GLU A 174 15.13 -7.54 8.83
N THR A 175 15.89 -7.05 9.81
CA THR A 175 15.43 -6.81 11.17
C THR A 175 14.27 -5.82 11.25
N GLU A 176 14.18 -4.87 10.31
CA GLU A 176 13.11 -3.86 10.24
C GLU A 176 11.95 -4.30 9.34
N GLN A 177 12.21 -5.17 8.36
CA GLN A 177 11.20 -5.64 7.41
C GLN A 177 9.98 -6.26 8.12
N LYS A 178 10.20 -7.10 9.15
CA LYS A 178 9.11 -7.72 9.92
C LYS A 178 8.24 -6.67 10.62
N ALA A 179 8.85 -5.64 11.19
CA ALA A 179 8.12 -4.57 11.88
C ALA A 179 7.25 -3.75 10.90
N ILE A 180 7.78 -3.40 9.73
CA ILE A 180 7.02 -2.65 8.71
C ILE A 180 5.88 -3.50 8.15
N ILE A 181 6.08 -4.81 7.97
CA ILE A 181 5.02 -5.72 7.55
C ILE A 181 3.91 -5.76 8.60
N ASN A 182 4.26 -5.89 9.89
CA ASN A 182 3.28 -5.90 10.97
C ASN A 182 2.52 -4.57 11.06
N GLU A 183 3.20 -3.44 10.86
CA GLU A 183 2.59 -2.11 10.76
C GLU A 183 1.56 -2.06 9.61
N ALA A 184 1.96 -2.51 8.42
CA ALA A 184 1.08 -2.57 7.25
C ALA A 184 -0.15 -3.44 7.53
N VAL A 185 0.04 -4.63 8.10
CA VAL A 185 -1.06 -5.55 8.44
C VAL A 185 -2.00 -4.93 9.48
N GLY A 186 -1.47 -4.26 10.50
CA GLY A 186 -2.27 -3.55 11.50
C GLY A 186 -3.12 -2.45 10.89
N LEU A 187 -2.52 -1.61 10.03
CA LEU A 187 -3.21 -0.52 9.34
C LEU A 187 -4.27 -1.02 8.35
N LEU A 188 -4.01 -2.16 7.72
CA LEU A 188 -4.90 -2.86 6.79
C LEU A 188 -5.94 -3.76 7.49
N GLY A 189 -6.02 -3.76 8.83
CA GLY A 189 -7.06 -4.47 9.56
C GLY A 189 -6.89 -6.00 9.58
N GLY A 190 -5.66 -6.50 9.51
CA GLY A 190 -5.32 -7.91 9.77
C GLY A 190 -5.41 -8.86 8.58
N ARG A 191 -5.95 -8.44 7.42
CA ARG A 191 -5.98 -9.26 6.20
C ARG A 191 -4.75 -8.97 5.35
N LYS A 192 -4.04 -10.03 4.92
CA LYS A 192 -2.81 -9.94 4.14
C LYS A 192 -2.99 -10.62 2.78
N ARG A 193 -2.87 -9.84 1.71
CA ARG A 193 -2.38 -10.35 0.43
C ARG A 193 -1.06 -9.65 0.12
N GLY A 194 0.04 -10.39 0.22
CA GLY A 194 1.36 -9.87 -0.14
C GLY A 194 1.52 -9.85 -1.65
N ILE A 195 1.93 -8.72 -2.21
CA ILE A 195 2.19 -8.56 -3.64
C ILE A 195 3.70 -8.35 -3.78
N TYR A 196 4.34 -9.30 -4.45
CA TYR A 196 5.80 -9.35 -4.58
C TYR A 196 6.20 -9.19 -6.05
N PRO A 197 7.20 -8.34 -6.33
CA PRO A 197 7.73 -8.24 -7.68
C PRO A 197 8.30 -9.59 -8.14
N VAL A 198 7.93 -10.05 -9.34
CA VAL A 198 8.43 -11.29 -9.97
C VAL A 198 9.97 -11.28 -10.02
N LYS A 199 10.63 -12.37 -9.62
CA LYS A 199 12.08 -12.51 -9.87
C LYS A 199 12.31 -12.62 -11.38
N GLU A 200 13.06 -11.69 -11.97
CA GLU A 200 13.51 -11.86 -13.36
C GLU A 200 14.39 -13.11 -13.44
N GLY A 201 13.92 -14.12 -14.17
CA GLY A 201 14.64 -15.36 -14.36
C GLY A 201 15.98 -15.13 -15.06
N GLY A 202 17.08 -15.52 -14.39
CA GLY A 202 18.30 -15.99 -15.05
C GLY A 202 19.16 -15.01 -15.85
N GLY A 203 19.02 -13.68 -15.68
CA GLY A 203 19.90 -12.69 -16.30
C GLY A 203 20.92 -12.11 -15.32
N THR A 204 22.21 -12.24 -15.61
CA THR A 204 23.33 -11.71 -14.81
C THR A 204 23.38 -10.17 -14.80
N ARG A 205 22.48 -9.54 -14.04
CA ARG A 205 22.66 -8.29 -13.28
C ARG A 205 21.32 -7.94 -12.65
N SER A 206 21.21 -8.28 -11.38
CA SER A 206 20.07 -8.06 -10.49
C SER A 206 19.58 -6.60 -10.54
N SER A 207 18.52 -6.35 -11.29
CA SER A 207 17.63 -5.22 -11.05
C SER A 207 16.89 -5.52 -9.73
N LYS A 208 17.53 -5.24 -8.58
CA LYS A 208 16.89 -5.40 -7.26
C LYS A 208 15.64 -4.53 -7.24
N LYS A 209 14.47 -5.15 -7.42
CA LYS A 209 13.20 -4.43 -7.53
C LYS A 209 12.91 -3.67 -6.24
N HIS A 210 12.58 -2.39 -6.36
CA HIS A 210 12.68 -1.41 -5.28
C HIS A 210 11.48 -1.38 -4.32
N PHE A 211 10.49 -2.27 -4.41
CA PHE A 211 9.25 -2.15 -3.63
C PHE A 211 8.62 -3.48 -3.22
N ARG A 212 7.73 -3.45 -2.22
CA ARG A 212 6.75 -4.48 -1.84
C ARG A 212 5.38 -3.84 -1.60
N ALA A 213 4.29 -4.56 -1.86
CA ALA A 213 2.96 -4.03 -1.59
C ALA A 213 2.08 -5.02 -0.81
N TYR A 214 1.12 -4.47 -0.06
CA TYR A 214 0.12 -5.19 0.70
C TYR A 214 -1.25 -4.59 0.43
N GLU A 215 -2.26 -5.43 0.27
CA GLU A 215 -3.64 -5.02 -0.01
C GLU A 215 -4.57 -5.32 1.17
N CYS A 216 -5.51 -4.39 1.44
CA CYS A 216 -6.74 -4.68 2.17
C CYS A 216 -7.93 -4.55 1.22
N GLU A 217 -8.72 -5.62 1.10
CA GLU A 217 -10.01 -5.51 0.44
C GLU A 217 -11.00 -4.72 1.32
N PRO A 218 -11.82 -3.84 0.75
CA PRO A 218 -12.91 -3.21 1.48
C PRO A 218 -13.86 -4.27 2.06
N LYS A 219 -14.40 -3.99 3.25
CA LYS A 219 -15.37 -4.87 3.93
C LYS A 219 -16.73 -4.86 3.24
#